data_AF-A0A925I7Z7-F1
#
_entry.id   AF-A0A925I7Z7-F1
#
_cell.length_a   1.000
_cell.length_b   1.000
_cell.length_c   1.000
_cell.angle_alpha   90.00
_cell.angle_beta   90.00
_cell.angle_gamma   90.00
#
_symmetry.space_group_name_H-M   'P 1'
#
loop_
_entity.id
_entity.type
_entity.pdbx_description
1 polymer ?
#
loop_
_entity_poly.entity_id
_entity_poly.type
_entity_poly.pdbx_seq_one_letter_code
_entity_poly.pdbx_strand_id
1 'polypeptide(L)'
;MKDQNIFLAKTTNPTPLKSLLSTNAATEKVQPLTITFEGDQKVLLDQNNPQAISWAKKIDYLQKNNRPVYIETDDNNTITKLCTPEAALIWKIETEDERIVHVYLHTNCVVYTLNRDHSNFETMLNDLHAAMDKGSQVLVTATHREYEITDVRPMLFLFGNEEPEEEEEPEPDVPAKTVTPERAEELFKMMQTKTCTAGAAKGTDCVPFNYPGSGCWVRAHLMGFFLREQKETPAKIWCDGRPYLWAFTKNDPNCRVGWGWHVAVTLVVEDKNGKKTLTVFDPSLSDKPLPAKDWQDLQNDVNSVTRESKWQQYHHFSGTASKKTANIDMEEHRVNLDNLCREQGAPPPYDCSGKF
;
A
#
# COMPACT_ATOMS: atom_id res chain seq x y z
N MET A 1 23.16 23.33 -6.50
CA MET A 1 21.83 22.89 -6.96
C MET A 1 20.90 24.06 -6.69
N LYS A 2 20.25 24.60 -7.73
CA LYS A 2 19.32 25.74 -7.58
C LYS A 2 18.04 25.25 -6.92
N ASP A 3 17.42 26.13 -6.13
CA ASP A 3 16.32 25.85 -5.21
C ASP A 3 15.14 25.15 -5.90
N GLN A 4 15.00 23.84 -5.68
CA GLN A 4 13.76 23.13 -5.98
C GLN A 4 12.69 23.66 -5.03
N ASN A 5 11.56 24.13 -5.57
CA ASN A 5 10.40 24.47 -4.75
C ASN A 5 9.75 23.17 -4.29
N ILE A 6 10.08 22.74 -3.07
CA ILE A 6 9.48 21.58 -2.41
C ILE A 6 8.37 22.07 -1.50
N PHE A 7 7.15 21.60 -1.72
CA PHE A 7 6.05 21.95 -0.84
C PHE A 7 5.13 20.76 -0.58
N LEU A 8 4.66 20.73 0.66
CA LEU A 8 3.63 19.85 1.15
C LEU A 8 2.33 20.65 1.08
N ALA A 9 1.36 20.20 0.30
CA ALA A 9 0.12 20.95 0.16
C ALA A 9 -1.12 20.07 0.10
N LYS A 10 -2.27 20.69 0.42
CA LYS A 10 -3.60 20.19 0.08
C LYS A 10 -4.10 20.98 -1.13
N THR A 11 -4.83 20.34 -2.04
CA THR A 11 -5.44 21.01 -3.19
C THR A 11 -6.78 21.64 -2.82
N THR A 12 -7.02 22.87 -3.30
CA THR A 12 -8.24 23.64 -2.98
C THR A 12 -9.29 23.62 -4.08
N ASN A 13 -8.94 23.28 -5.33
CA ASN A 13 -9.87 23.30 -6.47
C ASN A 13 -9.69 22.12 -7.46
N PRO A 14 -10.62 21.14 -7.50
CA PRO A 14 -10.49 19.92 -8.32
C PRO A 14 -10.89 20.09 -9.80
N THR A 15 -11.41 21.26 -10.19
CA THR A 15 -12.05 21.46 -11.51
C THR A 15 -11.13 21.13 -12.70
N PRO A 16 -9.84 21.53 -12.73
CA PRO A 16 -8.95 21.25 -13.85
C PRO A 16 -8.62 19.76 -14.01
N LEU A 17 -8.58 18.99 -12.92
CA LEU A 17 -8.24 17.56 -12.97
C LEU A 17 -9.36 16.72 -13.59
N LYS A 18 -10.62 17.13 -13.37
CA LYS A 18 -11.79 16.41 -13.91
C LYS A 18 -11.83 16.42 -15.44
N SER A 19 -11.35 17.49 -16.10
CA SER A 19 -11.33 17.54 -17.57
C SER A 19 -10.33 16.53 -18.12
N LEU A 20 -9.10 16.48 -17.60
CA LEU A 20 -8.07 15.51 -17.99
C LEU A 20 -8.51 14.05 -17.74
N LEU A 21 -9.22 13.80 -16.64
CA LEU A 21 -9.72 12.46 -16.30
C LEU A 21 -10.95 12.02 -17.12
N SER A 22 -11.60 12.95 -17.83
CA SER A 22 -12.78 12.69 -18.66
C SER A 22 -12.47 12.48 -20.14
N THR A 23 -11.26 12.85 -20.59
CA THR A 23 -10.85 12.79 -22.00
C THR A 23 -10.02 11.53 -22.29
N ASN A 24 -10.56 10.61 -23.10
CA ASN A 24 -9.82 9.46 -23.68
C ASN A 24 -8.99 9.83 -24.92
N ALA A 25 -8.59 11.09 -25.08
CA ALA A 25 -8.08 11.60 -26.35
C ALA A 25 -6.65 12.15 -26.24
N ALA A 26 -5.70 11.43 -26.82
CA ALA A 26 -4.49 12.02 -27.38
C ALA A 26 -4.81 12.73 -28.70
N THR A 27 -4.10 13.83 -29.01
CA THR A 27 -3.75 14.39 -30.36
C THR A 27 -3.90 15.91 -30.59
N GLU A 28 -4.01 16.75 -29.56
CA GLU A 28 -3.66 18.18 -29.73
C GLU A 28 -2.63 18.62 -28.69
N LYS A 29 -1.84 19.66 -28.99
CA LYS A 29 -0.89 20.26 -28.02
C LYS A 29 -1.69 20.79 -26.84
N VAL A 30 -1.85 19.96 -25.81
CA VAL A 30 -2.66 20.32 -24.66
C VAL A 30 -1.85 21.24 -23.76
N GLN A 31 -2.37 22.45 -23.55
CA GLN A 31 -1.77 23.43 -22.64
C GLN A 31 -1.54 22.80 -21.25
N PRO A 32 -0.44 23.11 -20.55
CA PRO A 32 -0.22 22.63 -19.19
C PRO A 32 -1.42 22.96 -18.29
N LEU A 33 -1.81 22.00 -17.46
CA LEU A 33 -2.94 22.16 -16.55
C LEU A 33 -2.48 22.89 -15.28
N THR A 34 -3.07 24.04 -14.97
CA THR A 34 -2.79 24.72 -13.69
C THR A 34 -3.53 24.04 -12.54
N ILE A 35 -2.79 23.66 -11.50
CA ILE A 35 -3.31 23.09 -10.27
C ILE A 35 -3.09 24.09 -9.15
N THR A 36 -4.14 24.36 -8.37
CA THR A 36 -4.09 25.28 -7.23
C THR A 36 -4.10 24.50 -5.91
N PHE A 37 -3.17 24.86 -5.05
CA PHE A 37 -2.93 24.33 -3.72
C PHE A 37 -3.33 25.35 -2.65
N GLU A 38 -3.39 24.92 -1.38
CA GLU A 38 -3.57 25.80 -0.22
C GLU A 38 -2.53 26.92 -0.22
N GLY A 39 -2.93 28.10 0.28
CA GLY A 39 -2.09 29.30 0.20
C GLY A 39 -1.98 29.93 -1.19
N ASP A 40 -2.93 29.64 -2.08
CA ASP A 40 -3.00 30.12 -3.47
C ASP A 40 -1.79 29.74 -4.34
N GLN A 41 -1.04 28.72 -3.93
CA GLN A 41 0.10 28.22 -4.68
C GLN A 41 -0.37 27.54 -5.97
N LYS A 42 0.25 27.89 -7.10
CA LYS A 42 -0.11 27.37 -8.42
C LYS A 42 1.08 26.65 -9.05
N VAL A 43 0.83 25.45 -9.57
CA VAL A 43 1.81 24.69 -10.36
C VAL A 43 1.19 24.18 -11.65
N LEU A 44 2.05 23.81 -12.58
CA LEU A 44 1.69 23.34 -13.91
C LEU A 44 1.90 21.83 -13.99
N LEU A 45 0.91 21.11 -14.48
CA LEU A 45 1.01 19.73 -14.90
C LEU A 45 1.15 19.69 -16.42
N ASP A 46 2.36 19.40 -16.92
CA ASP A 46 2.59 19.19 -18.35
C ASP A 46 1.85 17.93 -18.80
N GLN A 47 0.87 18.09 -19.68
CA GLN A 47 0.06 17.00 -20.18
C GLN A 47 0.81 16.09 -21.15
N ASN A 48 1.97 16.52 -21.65
CA ASN A 48 2.84 15.67 -22.47
C ASN A 48 3.74 14.77 -21.60
N ASN A 49 3.80 15.01 -20.29
CA ASN A 49 4.49 14.11 -19.38
C ASN A 49 3.75 12.75 -19.38
N PRO A 50 4.45 11.62 -19.63
CA PRO A 50 3.82 10.29 -19.58
C PRO A 50 3.10 9.98 -18.26
N GLN A 51 3.51 10.64 -17.17
CA GLN A 51 2.92 10.52 -15.84
C GLN A 51 1.73 11.45 -15.59
N ALA A 52 1.38 12.34 -16.52
CA ALA A 52 0.41 13.40 -16.26
C ALA A 52 -0.95 12.86 -15.78
N ILE A 53 -1.46 11.82 -16.44
CA ILE A 53 -2.73 11.17 -16.07
C ILE A 53 -2.62 10.52 -14.69
N SER A 54 -1.52 9.84 -14.42
CA SER A 54 -1.23 9.15 -13.16
C SER A 54 -1.14 10.11 -11.99
N TRP A 55 -0.39 11.20 -12.16
CA TRP A 55 -0.30 12.29 -11.19
C TRP A 55 -1.64 12.96 -10.97
N ALA A 56 -2.41 13.21 -12.03
CA ALA A 56 -3.76 13.79 -11.89
C ALA A 56 -4.70 12.90 -11.06
N LYS A 57 -4.71 11.58 -11.32
CA LYS A 57 -5.48 10.62 -10.50
C LYS A 57 -5.03 10.62 -9.05
N LYS A 58 -3.72 10.64 -8.82
CA LYS A 58 -3.14 10.65 -7.47
C LYS A 58 -3.52 11.92 -6.71
N ILE A 59 -3.41 13.09 -7.34
CA ILE A 59 -3.82 14.37 -6.75
C ILE A 59 -5.32 14.37 -6.43
N ASP A 60 -6.17 13.91 -7.35
CA ASP A 60 -7.62 13.79 -7.09
C ASP A 60 -7.94 12.87 -5.91
N TYR A 61 -7.23 11.74 -5.80
CA TYR A 61 -7.35 10.82 -4.66
C TYR A 61 -6.93 11.48 -3.34
N LEU A 62 -5.74 12.10 -3.30
CA LEU A 62 -5.21 12.72 -2.08
C LEU A 62 -6.10 13.87 -1.61
N GLN A 63 -6.59 14.69 -2.54
CA GLN A 63 -7.54 15.76 -2.26
C GLN A 63 -8.81 15.24 -1.58
N LYS A 64 -9.45 14.24 -2.19
CA LYS A 64 -10.74 13.72 -1.73
C LYS A 64 -10.68 13.09 -0.34
N ASN A 65 -9.50 12.64 0.06
CA ASN A 65 -9.26 11.99 1.34
C ASN A 65 -8.50 12.90 2.32
N ASN A 66 -8.43 14.21 2.05
CA ASN A 66 -7.75 15.19 2.92
C ASN A 66 -6.29 14.78 3.25
N ARG A 67 -5.59 14.23 2.26
CA ARG A 67 -4.20 13.79 2.37
C ARG A 67 -3.25 14.78 1.70
N PRO A 68 -2.04 14.95 2.25
CA PRO A 68 -1.06 15.85 1.65
C PRO A 68 -0.47 15.22 0.39
N VAL A 69 0.04 16.07 -0.50
CA VAL A 69 0.91 15.67 -1.60
C VAL A 69 2.26 16.35 -1.46
N TYR A 70 3.32 15.63 -1.80
CA TYR A 70 4.66 16.18 -1.92
C TYR A 70 4.96 16.42 -3.40
N ILE A 71 5.37 17.63 -3.74
CA ILE A 71 5.63 18.06 -5.11
C ILE A 71 6.99 18.73 -5.19
N GLU A 72 7.75 18.37 -6.22
CA GLU A 72 8.92 19.14 -6.68
C GLU A 72 8.60 19.73 -8.05
N THR A 73 9.00 20.99 -8.27
CA THR A 73 8.82 21.68 -9.56
C THR A 73 10.14 22.14 -10.16
N ASP A 74 10.12 22.36 -11.49
CA ASP A 74 11.17 23.10 -12.18
C ASP A 74 11.02 24.63 -11.98
N ASP A 75 11.93 25.40 -12.59
CA ASP A 75 11.94 26.87 -12.56
C ASP A 75 10.67 27.50 -13.17
N ASN A 76 9.89 26.74 -13.93
CA ASN A 76 8.62 27.17 -14.55
C ASN A 76 7.39 26.78 -13.71
N ASN A 77 7.60 26.28 -12.47
CA ASN A 77 6.56 25.69 -11.61
C ASN A 77 5.87 24.47 -12.24
N THR A 78 6.53 23.76 -13.15
CA THR A 78 6.03 22.51 -13.72
C THR A 78 6.38 21.35 -12.80
N ILE A 79 5.41 20.50 -12.49
CA ILE A 79 5.61 19.31 -11.66
C ILE A 79 6.64 18.39 -12.33
N THR A 80 7.71 18.08 -11.58
CA THR A 80 8.77 17.16 -12.01
C THR A 80 8.77 15.87 -11.18
N LYS A 81 8.27 15.94 -9.94
CA LYS A 81 8.10 14.79 -9.06
C LYS A 81 6.85 14.96 -8.20
N LEU A 82 6.16 13.85 -8.00
CA LEU A 82 4.99 13.76 -7.14
C LEU A 82 5.09 12.51 -6.28
N CYS A 83 5.05 12.69 -4.97
CA CYS A 83 5.06 11.61 -3.98
C CYS A 83 3.85 11.73 -3.06
N THR A 84 3.54 10.64 -2.37
CA THR A 84 2.50 10.60 -1.34
C THR A 84 3.15 10.43 0.01
N PRO A 85 3.22 11.51 0.81
CA PRO A 85 3.66 11.42 2.19
C PRO A 85 2.76 10.48 2.97
N GLU A 86 3.37 9.61 3.75
CA GLU A 86 2.70 8.76 4.71
C GLU A 86 2.67 9.45 6.08
N ALA A 87 1.47 9.54 6.66
CA ALA A 87 1.25 9.90 8.05
C ALA A 87 1.66 8.71 8.94
N ALA A 88 2.93 8.68 9.32
CA ALA A 88 3.58 7.49 9.83
C ALA A 88 3.79 7.54 11.34
N LEU A 89 3.40 6.46 12.03
CA LEU A 89 3.95 6.12 13.34
C LEU A 89 5.17 5.22 13.14
N ILE A 90 6.31 5.62 13.69
CA ILE A 90 7.56 4.87 13.57
C ILE A 90 7.54 3.71 14.57
N TRP A 91 7.73 2.49 14.05
CA TRP A 91 7.77 1.27 14.86
C TRP A 91 9.19 0.95 15.33
N LYS A 92 10.13 0.90 14.39
CA LYS A 92 11.53 0.61 14.69
C LYS A 92 12.46 1.26 13.66
N ILE A 93 13.67 1.55 14.10
CA ILE A 93 14.77 2.07 13.29
C ILE A 93 15.98 1.15 13.50
N GLU A 94 16.53 0.60 12.43
CA GLU A 94 17.66 -0.33 12.47
C GLU A 94 18.84 0.24 11.66
N THR A 95 20.03 0.21 12.25
CA THR A 95 21.24 0.87 11.71
C THR A 95 22.35 -0.13 11.40
N GLU A 96 21.98 -1.35 10.98
CA GLU A 96 22.90 -2.46 10.75
C GLU A 96 23.87 -2.22 9.57
N ASP A 97 23.55 -1.29 8.67
CA ASP A 97 24.36 -0.95 7.49
C ASP A 97 25.05 0.42 7.66
N GLU A 98 26.33 0.50 7.25
CA GLU A 98 27.16 1.71 7.29
C GLU A 98 26.69 2.80 6.31
N ARG A 99 25.80 2.48 5.37
CA ARG A 99 25.27 3.36 4.32
C ARG A 99 23.76 3.58 4.41
N ILE A 100 23.02 2.63 4.97
CA ILE A 100 21.55 2.67 4.99
C ILE A 100 21.02 2.49 6.40
N VAL A 101 19.97 3.26 6.73
CA VAL A 101 19.14 3.05 7.92
C VAL A 101 17.79 2.50 7.49
N HIS A 102 17.37 1.37 8.06
CA HIS A 102 16.04 0.81 7.82
C HIS A 102 15.04 1.42 8.79
N VAL A 103 13.90 1.87 8.26
CA VAL A 103 12.83 2.52 9.01
C VAL A 103 11.54 1.75 8.77
N TYR A 104 10.89 1.36 9.86
CA TYR A 104 9.69 0.53 9.83
C TYR A 104 8.53 1.31 10.41
N LEU A 105 7.38 1.23 9.75
CA LEU A 105 6.18 1.96 10.12
C LEU A 105 5.13 1.02 10.71
N HIS A 106 4.31 1.52 11.64
CA HIS A 106 3.14 0.77 12.14
C HIS A 106 2.05 0.61 11.06
N THR A 107 1.96 1.58 10.17
CA THR A 107 0.86 1.77 9.21
C THR A 107 1.09 1.09 7.87
N ASN A 108 2.32 0.62 7.60
CA ASN A 108 2.69 0.04 6.32
C ASN A 108 3.66 -1.12 6.51
N CYS A 109 3.54 -2.14 5.66
CA CYS A 109 4.38 -3.33 5.69
C CYS A 109 5.75 -3.13 5.06
N VAL A 110 5.92 -2.07 4.27
CA VAL A 110 7.17 -1.75 3.58
C VAL A 110 8.29 -1.44 4.56
N VAL A 111 9.50 -1.88 4.22
CA VAL A 111 10.74 -1.40 4.88
C VAL A 111 11.24 -0.18 4.13
N TYR A 112 11.24 0.97 4.79
CA TYR A 112 11.78 2.20 4.23
C TYR A 112 13.28 2.27 4.45
N THR A 113 13.99 2.91 3.53
CA THR A 113 15.44 3.11 3.64
C THR A 113 15.76 4.59 3.75
N LEU A 114 16.72 4.95 4.60
CA LEU A 114 17.26 6.30 4.68
C LEU A 114 18.76 6.24 4.41
N ASN A 115 19.17 6.82 3.29
CA ASN A 115 20.55 6.79 2.83
C ASN A 115 21.40 7.81 3.60
N ARG A 116 22.53 7.36 4.15
CA ARG A 116 23.48 8.20 4.90
C ARG A 116 24.16 9.28 4.05
N ASP A 117 24.23 9.07 2.75
CA ASP A 117 24.78 10.06 1.80
C ASP A 117 23.77 11.18 1.48
N HIS A 118 22.51 11.07 1.96
CA HIS A 118 21.51 12.11 1.75
C HIS A 118 21.91 13.40 2.49
N SER A 119 21.81 14.55 1.83
CA SER A 119 22.27 15.84 2.38
C SER A 119 21.60 16.22 3.71
N ASN A 120 20.35 15.81 3.89
CA ASN A 120 19.55 16.03 5.10
C ASN A 120 19.48 14.80 6.03
N PHE A 121 20.37 13.82 5.86
CA PHE A 121 20.34 12.54 6.59
C PHE A 121 20.18 12.72 8.11
N GLU A 122 21.09 13.46 8.74
CA GLU A 122 21.09 13.64 10.21
C GLU A 122 19.80 14.30 10.71
N THR A 123 19.30 15.31 9.99
CA THR A 123 18.05 15.99 10.37
C THR A 123 16.87 15.01 10.30
N MET A 124 16.72 14.30 9.18
CA MET A 124 15.61 13.34 9.02
C MET A 124 15.68 12.20 10.01
N LEU A 125 16.89 11.66 10.28
CA LEU A 125 17.06 10.60 11.26
C LEU A 125 16.70 11.08 12.68
N ASN A 126 17.09 12.29 13.06
CA ASN A 126 16.73 12.87 14.35
C ASN A 126 15.22 13.09 14.47
N ASP A 127 14.55 13.55 13.41
CA ASP A 127 13.09 13.72 13.40
C ASP A 127 12.36 12.38 13.55
N LEU A 128 12.84 11.33 12.88
CA LEU A 128 12.30 9.97 13.01
C LEU A 128 12.47 9.41 14.44
N HIS A 129 13.65 9.56 15.04
CA HIS A 129 13.88 9.16 16.43
C HIS A 129 13.01 9.94 17.41
N ALA A 130 12.94 11.27 17.25
CA ALA A 130 12.11 12.11 18.10
C ALA A 130 10.63 11.75 18.01
N ALA A 131 10.15 11.38 16.82
CA ALA A 131 8.78 10.92 16.61
C ALA A 131 8.52 9.56 17.28
N MET A 132 9.45 8.62 17.12
CA MET A 132 9.40 7.30 17.74
C MET A 132 9.37 7.40 19.27
N ASP A 133 10.27 8.19 19.86
CA ASP A 133 10.37 8.37 21.32
C ASP A 133 9.12 9.01 21.93
N LYS A 134 8.45 9.89 21.18
CA LYS A 134 7.22 10.56 21.60
C LYS A 134 5.95 9.79 21.28
N GLY A 135 6.04 8.72 20.47
CA GLY A 135 4.87 8.04 19.91
C GLY A 135 4.00 8.96 19.02
N SER A 136 4.61 9.98 18.39
CA SER A 136 3.91 10.96 17.56
C SER A 136 4.04 10.62 16.08
N GLN A 137 3.05 11.02 15.27
CA GLN A 137 3.12 10.88 13.81
C GLN A 137 4.04 11.90 13.16
N VAL A 138 4.73 11.47 12.10
CA VAL A 138 5.48 12.32 11.17
C VAL A 138 5.05 12.04 9.74
N LEU A 139 5.28 13.00 8.84
CA LEU A 139 5.11 12.78 7.42
C LEU A 139 6.40 12.23 6.84
N VAL A 140 6.34 11.01 6.32
CA VAL A 140 7.47 10.35 5.64
C VAL A 140 7.19 10.35 4.15
N THR A 141 8.04 11.01 3.38
CA THR A 141 8.00 10.98 1.91
C THR A 141 9.11 10.07 1.42
N ALA A 142 8.75 9.11 0.55
CA ALA A 142 9.70 8.19 -0.04
C ALA A 142 9.56 8.08 -1.55
N THR A 143 10.60 7.55 -2.20
CA THR A 143 10.56 7.16 -3.61
C THR A 143 9.53 6.05 -3.83
N HIS A 144 8.84 6.07 -4.97
CA HIS A 144 7.69 5.19 -5.21
C HIS A 144 8.05 3.69 -5.28
N ARG A 145 9.31 3.35 -5.62
CA ARG A 145 9.73 1.96 -5.88
C ARG A 145 10.70 1.39 -4.87
N GLU A 146 11.69 2.20 -4.48
CA GLU A 146 12.77 1.76 -3.58
C GLU A 146 12.47 2.10 -2.13
N TYR A 147 11.41 2.87 -1.89
CA TYR A 147 11.00 3.33 -0.58
C TYR A 147 12.14 4.03 0.18
N GLU A 148 13.01 4.71 -0.58
CA GLU A 148 14.04 5.59 -0.05
C GLU A 148 13.38 6.87 0.45
N ILE A 149 13.56 7.17 1.73
CA ILE A 149 13.07 8.37 2.39
C ILE A 149 13.83 9.57 1.84
N THR A 150 13.09 10.51 1.26
CA THR A 150 13.66 11.75 0.69
C THR A 150 13.30 12.98 1.51
N ASP A 151 12.27 12.92 2.36
CA ASP A 151 11.83 14.04 3.18
C ASP A 151 11.05 13.51 4.41
N VAL A 152 11.34 14.06 5.58
CA VAL A 152 10.61 13.81 6.83
C VAL A 152 10.17 15.17 7.39
N ARG A 153 8.90 15.31 7.75
CA ARG A 153 8.36 16.55 8.32
C ARG A 153 7.49 16.29 9.54
N PRO A 154 7.42 17.23 10.49
CA PRO A 154 6.40 17.21 11.53
C PRO A 154 5.00 17.19 10.91
N MET A 155 4.11 16.40 11.53
CA MET A 155 2.69 16.45 11.20
C MET A 155 2.06 17.67 11.87
N LEU A 156 1.96 18.79 11.14
CA LEU A 156 1.38 20.04 11.66
C LEU A 156 -0.14 20.05 11.72
N PHE A 157 -0.78 19.15 10.96
CA PHE A 157 -2.23 19.03 10.85
C PHE A 157 -2.60 17.56 10.78
N LEU A 158 -3.79 17.21 11.28
CA LEU A 158 -4.36 15.89 11.02
C LEU A 158 -4.72 15.78 9.53
N PHE A 159 -4.26 14.70 8.92
CA PHE A 159 -4.54 14.35 7.52
C PHE A 159 -5.30 13.03 7.48
N GLY A 160 -6.12 12.86 6.45
CA GLY A 160 -7.05 11.74 6.34
C GLY A 160 -8.49 12.16 6.60
N ASN A 161 -9.40 11.22 6.38
CA ASN A 161 -10.78 11.34 6.85
C ASN A 161 -10.74 11.31 8.40
N GLU A 162 -11.63 12.06 9.06
CA GLU A 162 -11.89 11.87 10.49
C GLU A 162 -12.06 10.38 10.78
N GLU A 163 -11.54 9.91 11.92
CA GLU A 163 -11.58 8.50 12.31
C GLU A 163 -12.90 7.84 11.91
N PRO A 164 -12.89 6.58 11.42
CA PRO A 164 -14.11 5.94 10.93
C PRO A 164 -15.27 6.13 11.91
N GLU A 165 -16.38 6.66 11.41
CA GLU A 165 -17.67 6.61 12.09
C GLU A 165 -17.94 5.17 12.51
N GLU A 166 -18.05 4.99 13.83
CA GLU A 166 -18.46 3.80 14.58
C GLU A 166 -17.70 2.50 14.28
N GLU A 167 -17.05 1.96 15.33
CA GLU A 167 -16.75 0.53 15.37
C GLU A 167 -18.06 -0.22 15.07
N GLU A 168 -18.16 -0.90 13.93
CA GLU A 168 -19.24 -1.88 13.75
C GLU A 168 -19.21 -2.78 14.98
N GLU A 169 -20.35 -2.87 15.69
CA GLU A 169 -20.45 -3.70 16.89
C GLU A 169 -19.80 -5.05 16.57
N PRO A 170 -18.88 -5.54 17.41
CA PRO A 170 -18.15 -6.75 17.10
C PRO A 170 -19.17 -7.85 16.83
N GLU A 171 -19.20 -8.36 15.59
CA GLU A 171 -20.04 -9.51 15.27
C GLU A 171 -19.81 -10.55 16.37
N PRO A 172 -20.89 -11.16 16.91
CA PRO A 172 -20.78 -12.09 18.02
C PRO A 172 -19.72 -13.14 17.70
N ASP A 173 -18.92 -13.52 18.70
CA ASP A 173 -17.81 -14.46 18.54
C ASP A 173 -18.35 -15.80 18.03
N VAL A 174 -18.35 -15.99 16.70
CA VAL A 174 -18.82 -17.22 16.07
C VAL A 174 -17.68 -18.21 16.15
N PRO A 175 -17.88 -19.40 16.77
CA PRO A 175 -16.86 -20.43 16.82
C PRO A 175 -16.29 -20.71 15.43
N ALA A 176 -14.97 -20.85 15.35
CA ALA A 176 -14.28 -21.14 14.09
C ALA A 176 -14.87 -22.40 13.44
N LYS A 177 -15.58 -22.22 12.34
CA LYS A 177 -16.12 -23.25 11.49
C LYS A 177 -15.00 -23.83 10.63
N THR A 178 -14.91 -25.15 10.55
CA THR A 178 -14.00 -25.83 9.62
C THR A 178 -14.62 -25.91 8.23
N VAL A 179 -13.77 -25.88 7.20
CA VAL A 179 -14.18 -26.08 5.79
C VAL A 179 -13.46 -27.31 5.21
N THR A 180 -14.04 -27.93 4.19
CA THR A 180 -13.36 -29.03 3.48
C THR A 180 -12.27 -28.48 2.54
N PRO A 181 -11.30 -29.30 2.10
CA PRO A 181 -10.30 -28.89 1.12
C PRO A 181 -10.92 -28.39 -0.19
N GLU A 182 -12.00 -29.03 -0.66
CA GLU A 182 -12.69 -28.65 -1.89
C GLU A 182 -13.35 -27.27 -1.75
N ARG A 183 -13.97 -26.99 -0.59
CA ARG A 183 -14.54 -25.68 -0.29
C ARG A 183 -13.47 -24.60 -0.18
N ALA A 184 -12.32 -24.93 0.40
CA ALA A 184 -11.20 -23.98 0.47
C ALA A 184 -10.69 -23.60 -0.93
N GLU A 185 -10.52 -24.58 -1.81
CA GLU A 185 -10.12 -24.36 -3.20
C GLU A 185 -11.15 -23.54 -3.98
N GLU A 186 -12.45 -23.81 -3.80
CA GLU A 186 -13.54 -23.04 -4.40
C GLU A 186 -13.51 -21.56 -3.95
N LEU A 187 -13.45 -21.33 -2.63
CA LEU A 187 -13.36 -19.99 -2.04
C LEU A 187 -12.15 -19.22 -2.57
N PHE A 188 -11.00 -19.88 -2.70
CA PHE A 188 -9.78 -19.28 -3.22
C PHE A 188 -9.93 -18.84 -4.68
N LYS A 189 -10.49 -19.71 -5.55
CA LYS A 189 -10.79 -19.38 -6.95
C LYS A 189 -11.74 -18.20 -7.06
N MET A 190 -12.81 -18.18 -6.28
CA MET A 190 -13.73 -17.04 -6.26
C MET A 190 -13.03 -15.76 -5.81
N MET A 191 -12.14 -15.83 -4.82
CA MET A 191 -11.35 -14.69 -4.37
C MET A 191 -10.42 -14.16 -5.47
N GLN A 192 -9.76 -15.03 -6.23
CA GLN A 192 -8.93 -14.64 -7.38
C GLN A 192 -9.71 -13.88 -8.46
N THR A 193 -11.01 -14.13 -8.63
CA THR A 193 -11.85 -13.36 -9.57
C THR A 193 -12.00 -11.89 -9.19
N LYS A 194 -11.64 -11.52 -7.95
CA LYS A 194 -11.63 -10.13 -7.47
C LYS A 194 -10.35 -9.39 -7.83
N THR A 195 -9.37 -10.03 -8.49
CA THR A 195 -8.10 -9.39 -8.86
C THR A 195 -8.33 -8.16 -9.75
N CYS A 196 -7.71 -7.03 -9.41
CA CYS A 196 -7.74 -5.85 -10.28
C CYS A 196 -7.03 -6.12 -11.62
N THR A 197 -7.63 -5.67 -12.71
CA THR A 197 -6.97 -5.54 -14.01
C THR A 197 -6.28 -4.17 -14.13
N ALA A 198 -5.28 -4.05 -15.00
CA ALA A 198 -4.71 -2.74 -15.30
C ALA A 198 -5.75 -1.79 -15.89
N GLY A 199 -5.69 -0.51 -15.48
CA GLY A 199 -6.71 0.47 -15.84
C GLY A 199 -8.06 0.26 -15.15
N ALA A 200 -8.14 -0.56 -14.10
CA ALA A 200 -9.36 -0.72 -13.30
C ALA A 200 -9.93 0.67 -12.95
N ALA A 201 -11.21 0.85 -13.28
CA ALA A 201 -11.88 2.13 -13.11
C ALA A 201 -11.97 2.49 -11.61
N LYS A 202 -12.01 3.79 -11.35
CA LYS A 202 -12.31 4.35 -10.04
C LYS A 202 -13.60 3.76 -9.49
N GLY A 203 -13.60 3.33 -8.23
CA GLY A 203 -14.78 2.76 -7.56
C GLY A 203 -15.08 1.31 -7.91
N THR A 204 -14.10 0.56 -8.42
CA THR A 204 -14.20 -0.90 -8.57
C THR A 204 -13.91 -1.59 -7.23
N ASP A 205 -14.70 -2.61 -6.88
CA ASP A 205 -14.48 -3.45 -5.68
C ASP A 205 -13.37 -4.50 -5.88
N CYS A 206 -12.47 -4.30 -6.85
CA CYS A 206 -11.36 -5.21 -7.10
C CYS A 206 -10.28 -5.06 -6.02
N VAL A 207 -9.49 -6.12 -5.85
CA VAL A 207 -8.35 -6.19 -4.95
C VAL A 207 -7.07 -6.36 -5.78
N PRO A 208 -6.06 -5.48 -5.66
CA PRO A 208 -4.84 -5.52 -6.46
C PRO A 208 -3.87 -6.58 -5.94
N PHE A 209 -4.23 -7.87 -6.08
CA PHE A 209 -3.35 -8.98 -5.72
C PHE A 209 -2.04 -8.99 -6.51
N ASN A 210 -2.07 -8.49 -7.75
CA ASN A 210 -0.90 -8.30 -8.60
C ASN A 210 -0.09 -7.02 -8.28
N TYR A 211 -0.30 -6.42 -7.11
CA TYR A 211 0.53 -5.35 -6.56
C TYR A 211 0.99 -5.74 -5.15
N PRO A 212 1.94 -6.69 -5.03
CA PRO A 212 2.27 -7.28 -3.72
C PRO A 212 3.13 -6.35 -2.84
N GLY A 213 3.78 -5.33 -3.40
CA GLY A 213 4.77 -4.51 -2.70
C GLY A 213 4.26 -3.78 -1.44
N SER A 214 2.98 -3.44 -1.36
CA SER A 214 2.36 -2.84 -0.18
C SER A 214 0.86 -3.15 -0.11
N GLY A 215 0.18 -2.83 1.00
CA GLY A 215 -1.29 -2.91 1.13
C GLY A 215 -1.83 -4.27 1.58
N CYS A 216 -0.98 -5.16 2.10
CA CYS A 216 -1.38 -6.51 2.50
C CYS A 216 -2.50 -6.51 3.57
N TRP A 217 -2.45 -5.60 4.54
CA TRP A 217 -3.47 -5.48 5.58
C TRP A 217 -4.85 -5.12 5.00
N VAL A 218 -4.89 -4.21 4.03
CA VAL A 218 -6.11 -3.82 3.34
C VAL A 218 -6.65 -4.99 2.50
N ARG A 219 -5.77 -5.70 1.75
CA ARG A 219 -6.15 -6.88 0.97
C ARG A 219 -6.75 -7.96 1.86
N ALA A 220 -6.02 -8.34 2.91
CA ALA A 220 -6.46 -9.35 3.87
C ALA A 220 -7.80 -8.96 4.52
N HIS A 221 -8.03 -7.69 4.82
CA HIS A 221 -9.29 -7.28 5.41
C HIS A 221 -10.48 -7.35 4.43
N LEU A 222 -10.30 -6.91 3.18
CA LEU A 222 -11.32 -7.07 2.14
C LEU A 222 -11.60 -8.56 1.83
N MET A 223 -10.58 -9.41 1.88
CA MET A 223 -10.73 -10.86 1.80
C MET A 223 -11.49 -11.44 2.99
N GLY A 224 -11.31 -10.89 4.19
CA GLY A 224 -12.07 -11.23 5.40
C GLY A 224 -13.56 -10.98 5.19
N PHE A 225 -13.93 -9.78 4.74
CA PHE A 225 -15.32 -9.46 4.36
C PHE A 225 -15.86 -10.42 3.30
N PHE A 226 -15.08 -10.71 2.26
CA PHE A 226 -15.49 -11.67 1.22
C PHE A 226 -15.81 -13.04 1.81
N LEU A 227 -14.96 -13.59 2.69
CA LEU A 227 -15.21 -14.90 3.32
C LEU A 227 -16.42 -14.88 4.26
N ARG A 228 -16.67 -13.77 4.98
CA ARG A 228 -17.89 -13.59 5.79
C ARG A 228 -19.15 -13.58 4.93
N GLU A 229 -19.12 -12.92 3.78
CA GLU A 229 -20.22 -12.95 2.79
C GLU A 229 -20.51 -14.39 2.32
N GLN A 230 -19.48 -15.23 2.22
CA GLN A 230 -19.59 -16.66 1.92
C GLN A 230 -19.99 -17.54 3.13
N LYS A 231 -20.36 -16.93 4.27
CA LYS A 231 -20.77 -17.60 5.51
C LYS A 231 -19.68 -18.47 6.14
N GLU A 232 -18.43 -18.04 6.00
CA GLU A 232 -17.28 -18.63 6.67
C GLU A 232 -16.78 -17.75 7.83
N THR A 233 -15.92 -18.30 8.69
CA THR A 233 -15.38 -17.64 9.88
C THR A 233 -13.86 -17.43 9.73
N PRO A 234 -13.43 -16.41 8.97
CA PRO A 234 -12.02 -16.16 8.77
C PRO A 234 -11.33 -15.70 10.06
N ALA A 235 -10.02 -15.96 10.11
CA ALA A 235 -9.08 -15.29 10.99
C ALA A 235 -7.99 -14.61 10.13
N LYS A 236 -6.99 -14.02 10.77
CA LYS A 236 -5.80 -13.48 10.10
C LYS A 236 -4.56 -14.17 10.63
N ILE A 237 -3.59 -14.35 9.75
CA ILE A 237 -2.22 -14.72 10.12
C ILE A 237 -1.29 -13.59 9.72
N TRP A 238 -0.45 -13.18 10.66
CA TRP A 238 0.60 -12.20 10.47
C TRP A 238 1.95 -12.92 10.49
N CYS A 239 2.84 -12.54 9.61
CA CYS A 239 4.23 -12.99 9.56
C CYS A 239 5.12 -11.79 9.83
N ASP A 240 5.95 -11.85 10.86
CA ASP A 240 6.90 -10.82 11.24
C ASP A 240 8.31 -11.23 10.80
N GLY A 241 8.99 -10.35 10.06
CA GLY A 241 10.37 -10.56 9.62
C GLY A 241 11.42 -10.31 10.72
N ARG A 242 12.51 -11.08 10.67
CA ARG A 242 13.67 -11.07 11.55
C ARG A 242 14.95 -11.44 10.74
N PRO A 243 15.50 -10.53 9.93
CA PRO A 243 15.33 -9.06 10.01
C PRO A 243 14.19 -8.49 9.17
N TYR A 244 13.86 -9.11 8.04
CA TYR A 244 12.77 -8.70 7.14
C TYR A 244 12.36 -9.85 6.24
N LEU A 245 11.14 -9.78 5.72
CA LEU A 245 10.56 -10.74 4.79
C LEU A 245 10.87 -10.34 3.35
N TRP A 246 10.96 -11.33 2.46
CA TRP A 246 10.97 -11.07 1.03
C TRP A 246 10.42 -12.25 0.22
N ALA A 247 9.77 -11.95 -0.90
CA ALA A 247 9.19 -12.96 -1.77
C ALA A 247 9.55 -12.71 -3.23
N PHE A 248 9.85 -13.77 -3.96
CA PHE A 248 9.94 -13.73 -5.41
C PHE A 248 8.55 -13.57 -6.01
N THR A 249 8.43 -12.69 -7.00
CA THR A 249 7.15 -12.46 -7.66
C THR A 249 7.36 -11.94 -9.07
N LYS A 250 6.51 -12.34 -10.00
CA LYS A 250 6.46 -11.70 -11.34
C LYS A 250 5.61 -10.43 -11.33
N ASN A 251 4.97 -10.11 -10.22
CA ASN A 251 4.07 -8.96 -10.12
C ASN A 251 4.79 -7.66 -9.70
N ASP A 252 6.12 -7.69 -9.63
CA ASP A 252 6.98 -6.53 -9.41
C ASP A 252 8.10 -6.50 -10.46
N PRO A 253 8.46 -5.35 -11.06
CA PRO A 253 9.54 -5.26 -12.05
C PRO A 253 10.92 -5.68 -11.53
N ASN A 254 11.13 -5.58 -10.22
CA ASN A 254 12.34 -6.08 -9.56
C ASN A 254 12.33 -7.60 -9.36
N CYS A 255 11.23 -8.26 -9.72
CA CYS A 255 11.00 -9.69 -9.56
C CYS A 255 11.02 -10.19 -8.12
N ARG A 256 10.98 -9.25 -7.17
CA ARG A 256 10.99 -9.48 -5.74
C ARG A 256 10.31 -8.32 -5.03
N VAL A 257 9.79 -8.59 -3.85
CA VAL A 257 9.22 -7.60 -2.93
C VAL A 257 9.74 -7.89 -1.53
N GLY A 258 9.82 -6.86 -0.68
CA GLY A 258 10.31 -6.95 0.69
C GLY A 258 9.38 -6.24 1.66
N TRP A 259 9.27 -6.79 2.88
CA TRP A 259 8.38 -6.30 3.92
C TRP A 259 8.98 -6.46 5.31
N GLY A 260 8.61 -5.60 6.26
CA GLY A 260 8.85 -5.83 7.68
C GLY A 260 7.89 -6.88 8.27
N TRP A 261 6.67 -6.94 7.73
CA TRP A 261 5.65 -7.91 8.10
C TRP A 261 4.68 -8.14 6.94
N HIS A 262 3.98 -9.27 6.91
CA HIS A 262 2.96 -9.56 5.89
C HIS A 262 1.74 -10.25 6.53
N VAL A 263 0.58 -10.13 5.89
CA VAL A 263 -0.68 -10.63 6.45
C VAL A 263 -1.61 -11.17 5.38
N ALA A 264 -2.32 -12.23 5.74
CA ALA A 264 -3.34 -12.86 4.92
C ALA A 264 -4.49 -13.39 5.80
N VAL A 265 -5.59 -13.82 5.17
CA VAL A 265 -6.70 -14.46 5.91
C VAL A 265 -6.50 -15.96 5.98
N THR A 266 -7.06 -16.55 7.02
CA THR A 266 -7.00 -17.99 7.26
C THR A 266 -8.39 -18.58 7.46
N LEU A 267 -8.50 -19.87 7.11
CA LEU A 267 -9.57 -20.77 7.54
C LEU A 267 -8.95 -22.05 8.09
N VAL A 268 -9.65 -22.73 8.98
CA VAL A 268 -9.28 -24.08 9.40
C VAL A 268 -9.87 -25.08 8.41
N VAL A 269 -9.01 -25.80 7.70
CA VAL A 269 -9.42 -26.82 6.72
C VAL A 269 -9.34 -28.20 7.37
N GLU A 270 -10.41 -28.96 7.31
CA GLU A 270 -10.51 -30.31 7.86
C GLU A 270 -10.63 -31.33 6.73
N ASP A 271 -9.68 -32.27 6.66
CA ASP A 271 -9.73 -33.34 5.66
C ASP A 271 -10.73 -34.45 6.05
N LYS A 272 -10.96 -35.40 5.13
CA LYS A 272 -11.85 -36.56 5.35
C LYS A 272 -11.44 -37.47 6.52
N ASN A 273 -10.21 -37.34 7.02
CA ASN A 273 -9.70 -38.09 8.16
C ASN A 273 -9.82 -37.29 9.48
N GLY A 274 -10.41 -36.09 9.45
CA GLY A 274 -10.55 -35.19 10.59
C GLY A 274 -9.28 -34.38 10.90
N LYS A 275 -8.26 -34.41 10.04
CA LYS A 275 -7.05 -33.61 10.24
C LYS A 275 -7.35 -32.14 9.94
N LYS A 276 -7.21 -31.30 10.96
CA LYS A 276 -7.36 -29.84 10.87
C LYS A 276 -6.04 -29.17 10.53
N THR A 277 -6.05 -28.29 9.54
CA THR A 277 -4.89 -27.53 9.08
C THR A 277 -5.26 -26.05 9.00
N LEU A 278 -4.44 -25.18 9.59
CA LEU A 278 -4.58 -23.73 9.38
C LEU A 278 -4.11 -23.41 7.96
N THR A 279 -5.03 -22.91 7.14
CA THR A 279 -4.81 -22.70 5.72
C THR A 279 -4.98 -21.23 5.38
N VAL A 280 -3.98 -20.68 4.71
CA VAL A 280 -3.84 -19.29 4.31
C VAL A 280 -4.38 -19.09 2.89
N PHE A 281 -5.14 -18.02 2.72
CA PHE A 281 -5.64 -17.55 1.44
C PHE A 281 -4.86 -16.27 1.11
N ASP A 282 -3.92 -16.33 0.18
CA ASP A 282 -3.15 -15.17 -0.27
C ASP A 282 -2.88 -15.21 -1.78
N PRO A 283 -3.79 -14.66 -2.59
CA PRO A 283 -3.60 -14.58 -4.03
C PRO A 283 -2.42 -13.70 -4.47
N SER A 284 -1.81 -12.92 -3.58
CA SER A 284 -0.62 -12.12 -3.91
C SER A 284 0.69 -12.92 -3.86
N LEU A 285 0.68 -14.09 -3.22
CA LEU A 285 1.83 -15.00 -3.09
C LEU A 285 1.61 -16.38 -3.71
N SER A 286 0.38 -16.85 -3.86
CA SER A 286 0.07 -18.19 -4.36
C SER A 286 -1.14 -18.22 -5.28
N ASP A 287 -1.20 -19.26 -6.13
CA ASP A 287 -2.33 -19.56 -7.00
C ASP A 287 -3.34 -20.52 -6.35
N LYS A 288 -3.09 -20.97 -5.12
CA LYS A 288 -3.92 -21.90 -4.36
C LYS A 288 -3.86 -21.61 -2.84
N PRO A 289 -4.81 -22.11 -2.03
CA PRO A 289 -4.69 -22.02 -0.59
C PRO A 289 -3.51 -22.88 -0.10
N LEU A 290 -2.77 -22.37 0.90
CA LEU A 290 -1.56 -23.02 1.42
C LEU A 290 -1.65 -23.26 2.93
N PRO A 291 -1.10 -24.36 3.47
CA PRO A 291 -0.82 -24.46 4.89
C PRO A 291 -0.02 -23.25 5.39
N ALA A 292 -0.27 -22.80 6.62
CA ALA A 292 0.40 -21.63 7.21
C ALA A 292 1.93 -21.67 7.12
N LYS A 293 2.54 -22.85 7.31
CA LYS A 293 3.99 -23.03 7.18
C LYS A 293 4.48 -22.84 5.74
N ASP A 294 3.78 -23.41 4.77
CA ASP A 294 4.15 -23.29 3.36
C ASP A 294 4.03 -21.83 2.89
N TRP A 295 3.00 -21.10 3.36
CA TRP A 295 2.87 -19.67 3.10
C TRP A 295 3.96 -18.83 3.77
N GLN A 296 4.37 -19.17 4.99
CA GLN A 296 5.50 -18.53 5.67
C GLN A 296 6.81 -18.74 4.89
N ASP A 297 7.03 -19.94 4.37
CA ASP A 297 8.26 -20.29 3.64
C ASP A 297 8.42 -19.52 2.33
N LEU A 298 7.32 -19.09 1.70
CA LEU A 298 7.36 -18.21 0.52
C LEU A 298 7.96 -16.82 0.80
N GLN A 299 8.05 -16.42 2.07
CA GLN A 299 8.50 -15.10 2.51
C GLN A 299 9.99 -15.07 2.91
N ASN A 300 10.71 -16.18 2.64
CA ASN A 300 12.17 -16.33 2.64
C ASN A 300 12.92 -15.76 3.85
N ASP A 301 12.32 -15.87 5.02
CA ASP A 301 12.96 -15.55 6.29
C ASP A 301 12.79 -16.71 7.27
N VAL A 302 13.90 -17.41 7.53
CA VAL A 302 13.96 -18.60 8.39
C VAL A 302 13.70 -18.28 9.86
N ASN A 303 13.85 -17.02 10.28
CA ASN A 303 13.62 -16.57 11.65
C ASN A 303 12.28 -15.86 11.81
N SER A 304 11.48 -15.77 10.73
CA SER A 304 10.17 -15.16 10.80
C SER A 304 9.27 -15.84 11.82
N VAL A 305 8.38 -15.06 12.42
CA VAL A 305 7.44 -15.55 13.44
C VAL A 305 6.03 -15.28 12.96
N THR A 306 5.16 -16.28 13.08
CA THR A 306 3.75 -16.12 12.76
C THR A 306 2.90 -15.97 14.02
N ARG A 307 1.82 -15.20 13.90
CA ARG A 307 0.78 -15.05 14.94
C ARG A 307 -0.59 -14.93 14.30
N GLU A 308 -1.59 -15.46 15.00
CA GLU A 308 -2.99 -15.35 14.55
C GLU A 308 -3.71 -14.19 15.25
N SER A 309 -4.73 -13.65 14.59
CA SER A 309 -5.66 -12.70 15.18
C SER A 309 -7.08 -12.90 14.65
N LYS A 310 -8.05 -12.22 15.29
CA LYS A 310 -9.39 -12.07 14.73
C LYS A 310 -9.31 -11.37 13.35
N TRP A 311 -10.20 -11.71 12.43
CA TRP A 311 -10.19 -11.14 11.07
C TRP A 311 -10.46 -9.63 11.06
N GLN A 312 -11.13 -9.11 12.09
CA GLN A 312 -11.43 -7.70 12.24
C GLN A 312 -10.18 -6.85 12.48
N GLN A 313 -9.11 -7.42 13.06
CA GLN A 313 -7.89 -6.66 13.35
C GLN A 313 -7.33 -6.07 12.06
N TYR A 314 -7.38 -4.75 11.91
CA TYR A 314 -7.10 -4.08 10.65
C TYR A 314 -5.62 -3.77 10.47
N HIS A 315 -4.97 -3.17 11.48
CA HIS A 315 -3.55 -2.87 11.46
C HIS A 315 -2.73 -3.96 12.16
N HIS A 316 -1.42 -3.92 11.94
CA HIS A 316 -0.48 -4.90 12.47
C HIS A 316 -0.62 -5.08 13.99
N PHE A 317 -0.89 -4.00 14.74
CA PHE A 317 -0.94 -4.07 16.20
C PHE A 317 -2.33 -3.88 16.82
N SER A 318 -3.33 -3.43 16.07
CA SER A 318 -4.64 -3.05 16.61
C SER A 318 -5.65 -2.67 15.52
N GLY A 319 -6.81 -2.16 15.95
CA GLY A 319 -7.76 -1.46 15.10
C GLY A 319 -8.74 -2.37 14.37
N THR A 320 -9.82 -1.78 13.91
CA THR A 320 -10.81 -2.38 13.00
C THR A 320 -11.07 -1.40 11.87
N ALA A 321 -11.70 -1.86 10.78
CA ALA A 321 -12.16 -0.98 9.72
C ALA A 321 -13.47 -1.51 9.14
N SER A 322 -14.34 -0.61 8.68
CA SER A 322 -15.49 -1.01 7.88
C SER A 322 -15.02 -1.43 6.47
N LYS A 323 -15.87 -2.18 5.75
CA LYS A 323 -15.61 -2.50 4.33
C LYS A 323 -15.45 -1.23 3.48
N LYS A 324 -16.17 -0.16 3.83
CA LYS A 324 -16.09 1.15 3.17
C LYS A 324 -14.72 1.79 3.38
N THR A 325 -14.25 1.85 4.62
CA THR A 325 -12.91 2.39 4.97
C THR A 325 -11.82 1.61 4.24
N ALA A 326 -11.87 0.28 4.29
CA ALA A 326 -10.88 -0.55 3.60
C ALA A 326 -10.89 -0.36 2.07
N ASN A 327 -12.05 -0.08 1.46
CA ASN A 327 -12.10 0.25 0.04
C ASN A 327 -11.53 1.64 -0.29
N ILE A 328 -11.65 2.61 0.62
CA ILE A 328 -11.03 3.94 0.50
C ILE A 328 -9.50 3.80 0.55
N ASP A 329 -8.99 3.01 1.50
CA ASP A 329 -7.55 2.76 1.63
C ASP A 329 -7.03 1.97 0.43
N MET A 330 -7.81 1.00 -0.07
CA MET A 330 -7.44 0.21 -1.24
C MET A 330 -7.35 1.04 -2.53
N GLU A 331 -8.07 2.16 -2.62
CA GLU A 331 -8.05 3.02 -3.80
C GLU A 331 -6.65 3.56 -4.09
N GLU A 332 -5.84 3.84 -3.05
CA GLU A 332 -4.44 4.23 -3.25
C GLU A 332 -3.66 3.12 -3.98
N HIS A 333 -3.81 1.88 -3.56
CA HIS A 333 -3.10 0.75 -4.16
C HIS A 333 -3.60 0.44 -5.58
N ARG A 334 -4.89 0.68 -5.87
CA ARG A 334 -5.42 0.61 -7.24
C ARG A 334 -4.80 1.67 -8.14
N VAL A 335 -4.67 2.91 -7.65
CA VAL A 335 -3.99 4.00 -8.36
C VAL A 335 -2.51 3.66 -8.58
N ASN A 336 -1.83 3.15 -7.56
CA ASN A 336 -0.42 2.76 -7.67
C ASN A 336 -0.20 1.62 -8.67
N LEU A 337 -1.10 0.63 -8.74
CA LEU A 337 -1.06 -0.41 -9.77
C LEU A 337 -1.25 0.15 -11.18
N ASP A 338 -2.22 1.07 -11.40
CA ASP A 338 -2.40 1.71 -12.71
C ASP A 338 -1.15 2.50 -13.13
N ASN A 339 -0.53 3.22 -12.19
CA ASN A 339 0.70 3.96 -12.42
C ASN A 339 1.85 3.02 -12.81
N LEU A 340 2.02 1.92 -12.06
CA LEU A 340 3.04 0.92 -12.36
C LEU A 340 2.85 0.33 -13.77
N CYS A 341 1.61 0.01 -14.15
CA CYS A 341 1.31 -0.52 -15.49
C CYS A 341 1.67 0.48 -16.60
N ARG A 342 1.43 1.78 -16.38
CA ARG A 342 1.79 2.84 -17.34
C ARG A 342 3.29 3.03 -17.43
N GLU A 343 3.98 3.05 -16.29
CA GLU A 343 5.44 3.15 -16.22
C GLU A 343 6.14 2.01 -16.93
N GLN A 344 5.63 0.79 -16.80
CA GLN A 344 6.20 -0.40 -17.43
C GLN A 344 5.73 -0.60 -18.88
N GLY A 345 4.72 0.16 -19.33
CA GLY A 345 4.06 -0.05 -20.62
C GLY A 345 3.28 -1.37 -20.72
N ALA A 346 3.18 -2.13 -19.63
CA ALA A 346 2.49 -3.42 -19.57
C ALA A 346 2.02 -3.72 -18.13
N PRO A 347 0.90 -4.46 -17.97
CA PRO A 347 0.50 -5.01 -16.68
C PRO A 347 1.44 -6.14 -16.24
N PRO A 348 1.51 -6.44 -14.92
CA PRO A 348 2.08 -7.69 -14.45
C PRO A 348 1.30 -8.90 -15.01
N PRO A 349 1.94 -10.08 -15.18
CA PRO A 349 3.30 -10.40 -14.74
C PRO A 349 4.38 -9.87 -15.68
N TYR A 350 5.51 -9.46 -15.08
CA TYR A 350 6.72 -9.00 -15.76
C TYR A 350 7.67 -10.16 -16.09
N ASP A 351 8.56 -9.91 -17.06
CA ASP A 351 9.63 -10.86 -17.37
C ASP A 351 10.71 -10.83 -16.29
N CYS A 352 10.98 -12.01 -15.76
CA CYS A 352 11.98 -12.25 -14.72
C CYS A 352 13.03 -13.27 -15.16
N SER A 353 13.13 -13.52 -16.47
CA SER A 353 14.17 -14.38 -17.04
C SER A 353 15.57 -13.90 -16.60
N GLY A 354 16.34 -14.81 -15.99
CA GLY A 354 17.69 -14.51 -15.49
C GLY A 354 17.79 -13.81 -14.13
N LYS A 355 16.67 -13.62 -13.39
CA LYS A 355 16.67 -13.04 -12.04
C LYS A 355 16.41 -14.05 -10.91
N PHE A 356 16.24 -15.33 -11.24
CA PHE A 356 15.99 -16.44 -10.31
C PHE A 356 17.01 -17.57 -10.51
#